data_AF-A0A354J9R5-F1
#
_entry.id   AF-A0A354J9R5-F1
#
_cell.length_a   1.000
_cell.length_b   1.000
_cell.length_c   1.000
_cell.angle_alpha   90.00
_cell.angle_beta   90.00
_cell.angle_gamma   90.00
#
_symmetry.space_group_name_H-M   'P 1'
#
loop_
_entity.id
_entity.type
_entity.pdbx_description
1 polymer ?
#
loop_
_entity_poly.entity_id
_entity_poly.type
_entity_poly.pdbx_seq_one_letter_code
_entity_poly.pdbx_strand_id
1 'polypeptide(L)'
;MAKYERTITGQFEDMIYRLQKAIESSALTMNLVDESNYSSGDTKIAVRVYDKYFMRNSSRASLSLTIAGHGNQIFISAIGAGGGQGVLFNFSWGAEEKMVDVVRKCIERME
;
A
#
# COMPACT_ATOMS: atom_id res chain seq x y z
N MET A 1 1.64 11.88 6.47
CA MET A 1 1.83 10.42 6.55
C MET A 1 0.53 9.78 6.98
N ALA A 2 0.07 8.78 6.24
CA ALA A 2 -1.11 7.98 6.57
C ALA A 2 -0.71 6.52 6.79
N LYS A 3 -1.42 5.80 7.67
CA LYS A 3 -1.16 4.38 7.95
C LYS A 3 -2.45 3.58 8.07
N TYR A 4 -2.44 2.36 7.54
CA TYR A 4 -3.44 1.34 7.79
C TYR A 4 -2.76 0.02 8.07
N GLU A 5 -3.17 -0.64 9.13
CA GLU A 5 -2.67 -1.96 9.52
C GLU A 5 -3.83 -2.88 9.86
N ARG A 6 -3.70 -4.15 9.45
CA ARG A 6 -4.69 -5.16 9.80
C ARG A 6 -4.06 -6.55 9.77
N THR A 7 -4.56 -7.42 10.65
CA THR A 7 -4.31 -8.86 10.61
C THR A 7 -5.58 -9.56 10.14
N ILE A 8 -5.44 -10.45 9.17
CA ILE A 8 -6.52 -11.27 8.63
C ILE A 8 -6.06 -12.72 8.51
N THR A 9 -7.00 -13.62 8.24
CA THR A 9 -6.70 -15.01 7.89
C THR A 9 -6.92 -15.26 6.40
N GLY A 10 -6.03 -15.99 5.74
CA GLY A 10 -6.19 -16.31 4.32
C GLY A 10 -4.98 -16.98 3.68
N GLN A 11 -4.99 -17.07 2.35
CA GLN A 11 -3.84 -17.51 1.57
C GLN A 11 -2.95 -16.30 1.21
N PHE A 12 -1.66 -16.40 1.51
CA PHE A 12 -0.71 -15.29 1.40
C PHE A 12 -0.58 -14.77 -0.03
N GLU A 13 -0.40 -15.67 -1.00
CA GLU A 13 -0.24 -15.36 -2.42
C GLU A 13 -1.50 -14.69 -3.00
N ASP A 14 -2.68 -15.20 -2.63
CA ASP A 14 -3.96 -14.60 -3.05
C ASP A 14 -4.12 -13.18 -2.52
N MET A 15 -3.67 -12.92 -1.29
CA MET A 15 -3.72 -11.59 -0.68
C MET A 15 -2.82 -10.60 -1.42
N ILE A 16 -1.59 -11.00 -1.76
CA ILE A 16 -0.68 -10.18 -2.58
C ILE A 16 -1.35 -9.84 -3.90
N TYR A 17 -1.83 -10.86 -4.62
CA TYR A 17 -2.44 -10.67 -5.93
C TYR A 17 -3.65 -9.72 -5.89
N ARG A 18 -4.53 -9.87 -4.90
CA ARG A 18 -5.72 -9.01 -4.73
C ARG A 18 -5.35 -7.57 -4.42
N LEU A 19 -4.41 -7.36 -3.50
CA LEU A 19 -3.96 -6.01 -3.12
C LEU A 19 -3.26 -5.32 -4.29
N GLN A 20 -2.34 -6.01 -4.96
CA GLN A 20 -1.64 -5.47 -6.12
C GLN A 20 -2.62 -5.06 -7.22
N LYS A 21 -3.56 -5.95 -7.58
CA LYS A 21 -4.59 -5.66 -8.58
C LYS A 21 -5.47 -4.47 -8.17
N ALA A 22 -5.86 -4.37 -6.91
CA ALA A 22 -6.66 -3.26 -6.40
C ALA A 22 -5.90 -1.92 -6.45
N ILE A 23 -4.61 -1.92 -6.14
CA ILE A 23 -3.76 -0.73 -6.17
C ILE A 23 -3.51 -0.27 -7.60
N GLU A 24 -3.05 -1.16 -8.48
CA GLU A 24 -2.73 -0.84 -9.88
C GLU A 24 -3.97 -0.36 -10.65
N SER A 25 -5.15 -0.92 -10.36
CA SER A 25 -6.40 -0.47 -10.99
C SER A 25 -7.02 0.80 -10.38
N SER A 26 -6.47 1.32 -9.27
CA SER A 26 -7.07 2.44 -8.54
C SER A 26 -6.87 3.81 -9.20
N ALA A 27 -5.84 3.97 -10.04
CA ALA A 27 -5.57 5.22 -10.75
C ALA A 27 -4.57 5.01 -11.89
N LEU A 28 -4.74 5.77 -12.98
CA LEU A 28 -3.84 5.75 -14.14
C LEU A 28 -2.38 6.09 -13.79
N THR A 29 -2.16 6.97 -12.81
CA THR A 29 -0.82 7.42 -12.41
C THR A 29 -0.24 6.64 -11.23
N MET A 30 -0.87 5.54 -10.83
CA MET A 30 -0.35 4.64 -9.79
C MET A 30 0.64 3.66 -10.44
N ASN A 31 1.89 3.67 -10.02
CA ASN A 31 2.92 2.78 -10.58
C ASN A 31 3.54 1.93 -9.48
N LEU A 32 3.78 0.66 -9.77
CA LEU A 32 4.70 -0.16 -8.97
C LEU A 32 6.12 0.32 -9.27
N VAL A 33 6.80 0.84 -8.24
CA VAL A 33 8.17 1.33 -8.32
C VAL A 33 9.15 0.18 -8.12
N ASP A 34 8.92 -0.64 -7.10
CA ASP A 34 9.77 -1.77 -6.78
C ASP A 34 9.03 -2.80 -5.93
N GLU A 35 9.55 -4.03 -5.92
CA GLU A 35 9.04 -5.12 -5.11
C GLU A 35 10.13 -6.03 -4.56
N SER A 36 9.83 -6.66 -3.43
CA SER A 36 10.68 -7.69 -2.85
C SER A 36 9.82 -8.78 -2.22
N ASN A 37 10.26 -10.03 -2.37
CA ASN A 37 9.64 -11.17 -1.73
C ASN A 37 10.72 -11.95 -0.98
N TYR A 38 10.43 -12.29 0.27
CA TYR A 38 11.32 -13.04 1.15
C TYR A 38 10.57 -14.17 1.82
N SER A 39 11.21 -15.32 1.96
CA SER A 39 10.65 -16.48 2.65
C SER A 39 11.71 -17.10 3.55
N SER A 40 11.31 -17.45 4.77
CA SER A 40 12.16 -18.15 5.73
C SER A 40 11.30 -19.05 6.62
N GLY A 41 11.47 -20.36 6.47
CA GLY A 41 10.57 -21.36 7.07
C GLY A 41 9.11 -21.08 6.70
N ASP A 42 8.25 -21.01 7.70
CA ASP A 42 6.81 -20.73 7.53
C ASP A 42 6.47 -19.24 7.45
N THR A 43 7.48 -18.36 7.44
CA THR A 43 7.30 -16.92 7.33
C THR A 43 7.52 -16.47 5.89
N LYS A 44 6.55 -15.73 5.34
CA LYS A 44 6.65 -15.09 4.02
C LYS A 44 6.46 -13.59 4.18
N ILE A 45 7.23 -12.79 3.44
CA ILE A 45 7.15 -11.33 3.44
C ILE A 45 7.13 -10.85 1.99
N ALA A 46 6.18 -9.99 1.67
CA ALA A 46 6.12 -9.26 0.42
C ALA A 46 6.12 -7.77 0.70
N VAL A 47 7.05 -7.07 0.06
CA VAL A 47 7.13 -5.61 0.07
C VAL A 47 6.81 -5.12 -1.33
N ARG A 48 5.94 -4.11 -1.43
CA ARG A 48 5.64 -3.39 -2.66
C ARG A 48 5.75 -1.90 -2.39
N VAL A 49 6.41 -1.17 -3.28
CA VAL A 49 6.49 0.28 -3.23
C VAL A 49 5.78 0.82 -4.46
N TYR A 50 4.77 1.66 -4.23
CA TYR A 50 4.08 2.35 -5.30
C TYR A 50 4.33 3.85 -5.21
N ASP A 51 4.30 4.53 -6.35
CA ASP A 51 4.18 5.98 -6.40
C ASP A 51 2.92 6.41 -7.13
N LYS A 52 2.48 7.63 -6.83
CA LYS A 52 1.39 8.26 -7.56
C LYS A 52 1.61 9.75 -7.68
N TYR A 53 1.46 10.26 -8.90
CA TYR A 53 1.44 11.69 -9.15
C TYR A 53 0.03 12.27 -8.94
N PHE A 54 -0.05 13.35 -8.16
CA PHE A 54 -1.27 14.08 -7.81
C PHE A 54 -1.29 15.43 -8.51
N MET A 55 -2.05 15.51 -9.61
CA MET A 55 -2.19 16.72 -10.44
C MET A 55 -2.65 17.95 -9.66
N ARG A 56 -3.58 17.77 -8.70
CA ARG A 56 -4.22 18.86 -7.95
C ARG A 56 -3.23 19.74 -7.17
N ASN A 57 -2.11 19.18 -6.72
CA ASN A 57 -1.09 19.90 -5.96
C ASN A 57 0.32 19.66 -6.51
N SER A 58 0.42 19.20 -7.77
CA SER A 58 1.68 18.88 -8.46
C SER A 58 2.69 18.13 -7.58
N SER A 59 2.21 17.13 -6.83
CA SER A 59 3.02 16.38 -5.86
C SER A 59 3.09 14.91 -6.21
N ARG A 60 4.09 14.22 -5.65
CA ARG A 60 4.19 12.76 -5.71
C ARG A 60 4.16 12.21 -4.29
N ALA A 61 3.32 11.21 -4.06
CA ALA A 61 3.30 10.43 -2.83
C ALA A 61 3.65 8.99 -3.14
N SER A 62 4.15 8.29 -2.13
CA SER A 62 4.47 6.87 -2.18
C SER A 62 3.60 6.08 -1.22
N LEU A 63 3.37 4.81 -1.57
CA LEU A 63 2.76 3.82 -0.71
C LEU A 63 3.75 2.66 -0.52
N SER A 64 4.19 2.45 0.70
CA SER A 64 4.92 1.24 1.09
C SER A 64 3.91 0.24 1.64
N LEU A 65 3.75 -0.88 0.95
CA LEU A 65 2.92 -2.00 1.36
C LEU A 65 3.82 -3.15 1.81
N THR A 66 3.63 -3.60 3.04
CA THR A 66 4.28 -4.80 3.58
C THR A 66 3.21 -5.81 3.97
N ILE A 67 3.36 -7.03 3.48
CA ILE A 67 2.48 -8.16 3.77
C ILE A 67 3.36 -9.24 4.39
N ALA A 68 3.09 -9.62 5.64
CA ALA A 68 3.81 -10.66 6.35
C ALA A 68 2.85 -11.81 6.68
N GLY A 69 3.17 -13.00 6.21
CA GLY A 69 2.41 -14.22 6.44
C GLY A 69 3.15 -15.17 7.38
N HIS A 70 2.40 -15.79 8.29
CA HIS A 70 2.86 -16.92 9.11
C HIS A 70 1.73 -17.92 9.27
N GLY A 71 1.87 -19.11 8.69
CA GLY A 71 0.76 -20.06 8.57
C GLY A 71 -0.41 -19.47 7.76
N ASN A 72 -1.59 -19.38 8.36
CA ASN A 72 -2.78 -18.76 7.76
C ASN A 72 -3.00 -17.30 8.18
N GLN A 73 -2.17 -16.75 9.07
CA GLN A 73 -2.27 -15.36 9.51
C GLN A 73 -1.48 -14.47 8.56
N ILE A 74 -2.09 -13.36 8.18
CA ILE A 74 -1.50 -12.36 7.29
C ILE A 74 -1.62 -10.99 7.96
N PHE A 75 -0.49 -10.41 8.30
CA PHE A 75 -0.37 -9.01 8.72
C PHE A 75 -0.10 -8.14 7.49
N ILE A 76 -0.85 -7.05 7.37
CA ILE A 76 -0.73 -6.08 6.28
C ILE A 76 -0.47 -4.71 6.89
N SER A 77 0.57 -4.03 6.43
CA SER A 77 0.88 -2.64 6.75
C SER A 77 1.00 -1.83 5.48
N ALA A 78 0.17 -0.79 5.37
CA ALA A 78 0.16 0.17 4.27
C ALA A 78 0.48 1.55 4.84
N ILE A 79 1.61 2.11 4.41
CA ILE A 79 2.08 3.42 4.84
C ILE A 79 2.18 4.34 3.63
N GLY A 80 1.36 5.38 3.62
CA GLY A 80 1.42 6.47 2.66
C GLY A 80 2.34 7.58 3.17
N ALA A 81 3.29 8.00 2.34
CA ALA A 81 4.25 9.04 2.65
C ALA A 81 4.44 10.03 1.48
N GLY A 82 4.82 11.27 1.79
CA GLY A 82 5.11 12.29 0.79
C GLY A 82 3.87 13.12 0.41
N GLY A 83 3.82 13.62 -0.82
CA GLY A 83 2.69 14.41 -1.32
C GLY A 83 2.66 15.89 -0.90
N GLY A 84 3.62 16.36 -0.09
CA GLY A 84 3.79 17.79 0.23
C GLY A 84 4.48 18.59 -0.88
N GLN A 85 4.22 19.91 -0.91
CA GLN A 85 4.92 20.87 -1.78
C GLN A 85 5.92 21.68 -0.95
N GLY A 86 7.16 21.22 -0.89
CA GLY A 86 8.28 21.95 -0.26
C GLY A 86 8.26 22.02 1.27
N VAL A 87 9.32 22.61 1.84
CA VAL A 87 9.57 22.68 3.30
C VAL A 87 8.60 23.65 4.01
N LEU A 88 8.02 24.61 3.28
CA LEU A 88 7.22 25.71 3.84
C LEU A 88 5.70 25.45 3.86
N PHE A 89 5.18 24.60 2.96
CA PHE A 89 3.75 24.29 2.85
C PHE A 89 3.53 22.78 2.66
N ASN A 90 3.62 22.03 3.75
CA ASN A 90 3.41 20.57 3.80
C ASN A 90 1.91 20.18 3.69
N PHE A 91 1.20 20.72 2.71
CA PHE A 91 -0.19 20.37 2.45
C PHE A 91 -0.27 19.22 1.44
N SER A 92 -0.38 17.99 1.94
CA SER A 92 -0.51 16.78 1.10
C SER A 92 -1.89 16.64 0.47
N TRP A 93 -2.88 17.44 0.89
CA TRP A 93 -4.28 17.38 0.45
C TRP A 93 -4.90 15.96 0.57
N GLY A 94 -4.39 15.14 1.48
CA GLY A 94 -4.84 13.77 1.64
C GLY A 94 -4.27 12.79 0.61
N ALA A 95 -3.16 13.12 -0.05
CA ALA A 95 -2.55 12.28 -1.08
C ALA A 95 -2.16 10.90 -0.51
N GLU A 96 -1.53 10.91 0.66
CA GLU A 96 -1.09 9.73 1.39
C GLU A 96 -2.28 8.88 1.84
N GLU A 97 -3.30 9.52 2.44
CA GLU A 97 -4.55 8.87 2.87
C GLU A 97 -5.24 8.20 1.68
N LYS A 98 -5.33 8.87 0.53
CA LYS A 98 -5.97 8.31 -0.66
C LYS A 98 -5.30 7.03 -1.16
N MET A 99 -3.97 6.90 -1.02
CA MET A 99 -3.28 5.66 -1.40
C MET A 99 -3.54 4.55 -0.38
N VAL A 100 -3.47 4.87 0.92
CA VAL A 100 -3.74 3.93 2.01
C VAL A 100 -5.20 3.44 2.00
N ASP A 101 -6.14 4.31 1.65
CA ASP A 101 -7.57 4.01 1.54
C ASP A 101 -7.88 2.92 0.51
N VAL A 102 -7.06 2.79 -0.54
CA VAL A 102 -7.23 1.70 -1.53
C VAL A 102 -7.01 0.35 -0.87
N VAL A 103 -5.96 0.24 -0.05
CA VAL A 103 -5.64 -0.98 0.70
C VAL A 103 -6.73 -1.28 1.73
N ARG A 104 -7.14 -0.27 2.51
CA ARG A 104 -8.22 -0.42 3.49
C ARG A 104 -9.51 -0.96 2.86
N LYS A 105 -9.98 -0.31 1.79
CA LYS A 105 -11.21 -0.71 1.08
C LYS A 105 -11.08 -2.08 0.43
N CYS A 106 -9.89 -2.45 -0.04
CA CYS A 106 -9.66 -3.78 -0.59
C CYS A 106 -9.88 -4.85 0.49
N ILE A 107 -9.28 -4.66 1.67
CA ILE A 107 -9.35 -5.62 2.77
C ILE A 107 -10.76 -5.67 3.40
N GLU A 108 -11.40 -4.52 3.62
CA GLU A 108 -12.77 -4.45 4.18
C GLU A 108 -13.83 -5.11 3.29
N ARG A 109 -13.60 -5.27 1.99
CA ARG A 109 -14.50 -5.97 1.07
C ARG A 109 -14.34 -7.49 1.07
N MET A 110 -13.31 -8.01 1.74
CA MET A 110 -13.04 -9.45 1.83
C MET A 110 -13.62 -10.09 3.08
N GLU A 111 -14.21 -9.29 3.97
CA GLU A 111 -15.06 -9.72 5.08
C GLU A 111 -16.52 -9.87 4.62
#